data_AF-A0A090MIE1-F1
#
_entry.id   AF-A0A090MIE1-F1
#
_cell.length_a   1.000
_cell.length_b   1.000
_cell.length_c   1.000
_cell.angle_alpha   90.00
_cell.angle_beta   90.00
_cell.angle_gamma   90.00
#
_symmetry.space_group_name_H-M   'P 1'
#
loop_
_entity.id
_entity.type
_entity.pdbx_description
1 polymer ?
#
loop_
_entity_poly.entity_id
_entity_poly.type
_entity_poly.pdbx_seq_one_letter_code
_entity_poly.pdbx_strand_id
1 'polypeptide(L)'
;MALRLSHTRLSVRHAILAVGSLHEAVAQDGPPIGQEKLSKRQVFALQQYNKAISLLRQQLNDEDQHEPFVPLLLCALFVCMEYMQVNRQHSFMYLLQGRKLLHNSTSLTRSQHDLIRQAVAPVFIRSCLASYVFGALPMPIPDALNPYVEVPAVFSSGYEARDAFYPILDRCLRFRHLYKLNRQRKDQTLATDFSYRAPNLDEPEAAVYEDLAVSRAEQQAILSRLSSWHSAFSVLAATKKQDAFLWAPSVILVQMLYHASIIWASTVFTENETEYDAYVGHFSAMLPFCTAYLDVTKSGACKKPPEQSSTMRNTKSNIRTAEWGLPFMRHDENKIDFSFESGVIMFLLFIAAKCRHSRVRNAAVELLFKYSKRQENISSASFTAYLASRWVKMEMAAVRISNQHHKPQSRFSQHPEFEPGPAEPPLHCTEGTTARSANNIAVPKADGPNAEPDDAAAEFGIPEQCRISEILVERENSRSMRLIFVRRHNALDNSMEIWDEVVPLNS
;
A
#
# COMPACT_ATOMS: atom_id res chain seq x y z
N MET A 1 26.37 -1.63 -8.59
CA MET A 1 27.19 -0.42 -8.35
C MET A 1 27.82 -0.41 -6.95
N ALA A 2 27.03 -0.53 -5.88
CA ALA A 2 27.54 -0.55 -4.49
C ALA A 2 28.70 -1.54 -4.27
N LEU A 3 28.59 -2.76 -4.80
CA LEU A 3 29.67 -3.77 -4.74
C LEU A 3 30.97 -3.34 -5.43
N ARG A 4 30.92 -2.58 -6.53
CA ARG A 4 32.13 -2.06 -7.18
C ARG A 4 32.81 -1.02 -6.28
N LEU A 5 32.02 -0.17 -5.64
CA LEU A 5 32.50 0.91 -4.78
C LEU A 5 32.99 0.43 -3.43
N SER A 6 32.53 -0.72 -2.92
CA SER A 6 33.09 -1.28 -1.68
C SER A 6 34.55 -1.70 -1.83
N HIS A 7 35.04 -1.89 -3.06
CA HIS A 7 36.46 -2.10 -3.30
C HIS A 7 37.29 -0.84 -3.05
N THR A 8 36.74 0.35 -3.33
CA THR A 8 37.47 1.63 -3.29
C THR A 8 37.13 2.51 -2.10
N ARG A 9 35.90 2.47 -1.57
CA ARG A 9 35.41 3.29 -0.46
C ARG A 9 35.13 2.42 0.76
N LEU A 10 35.89 2.63 1.85
CA LEU A 10 35.76 1.84 3.08
C LEU A 10 34.41 2.01 3.78
N SER A 11 33.85 3.22 3.80
CA SER A 11 32.52 3.49 4.38
C SER A 11 31.43 2.64 3.72
N VAL A 12 31.45 2.57 2.38
CA VAL A 12 30.53 1.72 1.58
C VAL A 12 30.76 0.24 1.87
N ARG A 13 32.01 -0.20 1.99
CA ARG A 13 32.34 -1.60 2.34
C ARG A 13 31.72 -2.00 3.67
N HIS A 14 31.91 -1.20 4.71
CA HIS A 14 31.35 -1.46 6.03
C HIS A 14 29.82 -1.47 6.01
N ALA A 15 29.18 -0.55 5.28
CA ALA A 15 27.73 -0.54 5.14
C ALA A 15 27.18 -1.80 4.44
N ILE A 16 27.83 -2.27 3.37
CA ILE A 16 27.41 -3.51 2.68
C ILE A 16 27.58 -4.74 3.57
N LEU A 17 28.70 -4.84 4.31
CA LEU A 17 28.90 -5.92 5.27
C LEU A 17 27.83 -5.91 6.37
N ALA A 18 27.48 -4.72 6.87
CA ALA A 18 26.43 -4.56 7.86
C ALA A 18 25.07 -5.02 7.32
N VAL A 19 24.68 -4.56 6.13
CA VAL A 19 23.42 -4.97 5.47
C VAL A 19 23.38 -6.47 5.25
N GLY A 20 24.45 -7.07 4.70
CA GLY A 20 24.49 -8.49 4.41
C GLY A 20 24.40 -9.36 5.66
N SER A 21 25.18 -9.05 6.70
CA SER A 21 25.14 -9.79 7.96
C SER A 21 23.83 -9.63 8.72
N LEU A 22 23.23 -8.44 8.68
CA LEU A 22 21.92 -8.21 9.31
C LEU A 22 20.80 -8.92 8.55
N HIS A 23 20.83 -8.90 7.21
CA HIS A 23 19.87 -9.61 6.39
C HIS A 23 19.92 -11.12 6.67
N GLU A 24 21.11 -11.71 6.74
CA GLU A 24 21.25 -13.13 7.11
C GLU A 24 20.75 -13.40 8.53
N ALA A 25 21.00 -12.51 9.48
CA ALA A 25 20.50 -12.63 10.84
C ALA A 25 18.97 -12.56 10.90
N VAL A 26 18.34 -11.58 10.26
CA VAL A 26 16.87 -11.43 10.23
C VAL A 26 16.21 -12.62 9.53
N ALA A 27 16.87 -13.12 8.48
CA ALA A 27 16.43 -14.30 7.75
C ALA A 27 16.55 -15.61 8.56
N GLN A 28 17.29 -15.65 9.68
CA GLN A 28 17.42 -16.86 10.51
C GLN A 28 16.76 -16.71 11.88
N ASP A 29 17.03 -15.58 12.54
CA ASP A 29 16.67 -15.27 13.92
C ASP A 29 15.44 -14.35 14.03
N GLY A 30 14.92 -13.84 12.90
CA GLY A 30 13.90 -12.78 12.88
C GLY A 30 14.47 -11.38 13.19
N PRO A 31 13.64 -10.32 13.11
CA PRO A 31 14.05 -8.97 13.50
C PRO A 31 14.40 -8.93 15.00
N PRO A 32 15.34 -8.06 15.42
CA PRO A 32 15.85 -7.99 16.80
C PRO A 32 14.83 -7.50 17.86
N ILE A 33 13.55 -7.35 17.50
CA ILE A 33 12.52 -6.79 18.37
C ILE A 33 12.26 -7.74 19.54
N GLY A 34 12.35 -7.22 20.77
CA GLY A 34 12.05 -7.98 21.98
C GLY A 34 13.11 -9.04 22.35
N GLN A 35 14.23 -9.12 21.64
CA GLN A 35 15.32 -10.06 21.95
C GLN A 35 16.21 -9.51 23.07
N GLU A 36 16.39 -10.28 24.15
CA GLU A 36 17.27 -9.90 25.28
C GLU A 36 18.76 -10.05 24.93
N LYS A 37 19.10 -10.90 23.95
CA LYS A 37 20.48 -11.14 23.53
C LYS A 37 20.60 -11.15 22.02
N LEU A 38 21.45 -10.27 21.49
CA LEU A 38 21.76 -10.21 20.06
C LEU A 38 22.58 -11.42 19.61
N SER A 39 22.28 -11.95 18.43
CA SER A 39 23.08 -12.99 17.79
C SER A 39 24.45 -12.44 17.35
N LYS A 40 25.43 -13.33 17.17
CA LYS A 40 26.79 -12.92 16.74
C LYS A 40 26.76 -12.12 15.43
N ARG A 41 25.84 -12.45 14.53
CA ARG A 41 25.65 -11.75 13.25
C ARG A 41 25.09 -10.35 13.45
N GLN A 42 24.10 -10.18 14.33
CA GLN A 42 23.55 -8.86 14.67
C GLN A 42 24.61 -7.97 15.32
N VAL A 43 25.42 -8.50 16.24
CA VAL A 43 26.54 -7.77 16.85
C VAL A 43 27.55 -7.34 15.80
N PHE A 44 27.96 -8.23 14.90
CA PHE A 44 28.87 -7.89 13.81
C PHE A 44 28.27 -6.81 12.89
N ALA A 45 27.00 -6.93 12.50
CA ALA A 45 26.33 -5.94 11.68
C ALA A 45 26.35 -4.55 12.32
N LEU A 46 26.04 -4.45 13.62
CA LEU A 46 26.09 -3.19 14.36
C LEU A 46 27.49 -2.58 14.40
N GLN A 47 28.53 -3.41 14.59
CA GLN A 47 29.92 -2.93 14.55
C GLN A 47 30.29 -2.36 13.18
N GLN A 48 29.90 -3.04 12.10
CA GLN A 48 30.17 -2.56 10.74
C GLN A 48 29.36 -1.30 10.42
N TYR A 49 28.11 -1.23 10.88
CA TYR A 49 27.28 -0.03 10.74
C TYR A 49 27.92 1.19 11.41
N ASN A 50 28.35 1.06 12.67
CA ASN A 50 29.01 2.13 13.41
C ASN A 50 30.33 2.58 12.74
N LYS A 51 31.10 1.64 12.18
CA LYS A 51 32.30 1.97 11.38
C LYS A 51 31.95 2.78 10.13
N ALA A 52 30.88 2.40 9.42
CA ALA A 52 30.43 3.14 8.24
C ALA A 52 30.00 4.58 8.60
N ILE A 53 29.26 4.77 9.70
CA ILE A 53 28.87 6.10 10.19
C ILE A 53 30.11 6.93 10.58
N SER A 54 31.05 6.33 11.31
CA SER A 54 32.27 7.03 11.74
C SER A 54 33.08 7.56 10.54
N LEU A 55 33.27 6.70 9.53
CA LEU A 55 33.96 7.09 8.30
C LEU A 55 33.19 8.16 7.52
N LEU A 56 31.86 8.05 7.42
CA LEU A 56 31.04 9.09 6.78
C LEU A 56 31.19 10.44 7.49
N ARG A 57 31.17 10.46 8.84
CA ARG A 57 31.35 11.69 9.62
C ARG A 57 32.72 12.32 9.38
N GLN A 58 33.78 11.51 9.29
CA GLN A 58 35.11 12.00 8.94
C GLN A 58 35.12 12.63 7.54
N GLN A 59 34.52 11.96 6.55
CA GLN A 59 34.43 12.47 5.18
C GLN A 59 33.63 13.78 5.07
N LEU A 60 32.56 13.93 5.87
CA LEU A 60 31.75 15.15 5.87
C LEU A 60 32.43 16.35 6.54
N ASN A 61 33.45 16.10 7.37
CA ASN A 61 34.22 17.16 8.03
C ASN A 61 35.41 17.64 7.18
N ASP A 62 35.79 16.90 6.13
CA ASP A 62 36.84 17.31 5.18
C ASP A 62 36.23 18.26 4.12
N GLU A 63 36.55 19.56 4.21
CA GLU A 63 35.94 20.58 3.34
C GLU A 63 36.25 20.38 1.84
N ASP A 64 37.34 19.68 1.52
CA ASP A 64 37.80 19.46 0.15
C ASP A 64 37.10 18.28 -0.57
N GLN A 65 36.28 17.46 0.10
CA GLN A 65 35.66 16.25 -0.48
C GLN A 65 34.12 16.20 -0.38
N HIS A 66 33.43 17.25 -0.83
CA HIS A 66 31.98 17.30 -0.88
C HIS A 66 31.36 16.56 -2.09
N GLU A 67 31.74 15.30 -2.33
CA GLU A 67 31.05 14.45 -3.30
C GLU A 67 29.75 13.89 -2.69
N PRO A 68 28.55 14.25 -3.20
CA PRO A 68 27.27 13.84 -2.59
C PRO A 68 26.96 12.36 -2.83
N PHE A 69 27.63 11.72 -3.79
CA PHE A 69 27.32 10.36 -4.22
C PHE A 69 27.52 9.31 -3.09
N VAL A 70 28.64 9.36 -2.35
CA VAL A 70 28.91 8.39 -1.27
C VAL A 70 27.92 8.55 -0.10
N PRO A 71 27.67 9.75 0.44
CA PRO A 71 26.63 9.97 1.44
C PRO A 71 25.25 9.49 0.99
N LEU A 72 24.86 9.76 -0.26
CA LEU A 72 23.57 9.31 -0.81
C LEU A 72 23.44 7.78 -0.83
N LEU A 73 24.49 7.10 -1.29
CA LEU A 73 24.52 5.64 -1.31
C LEU A 73 24.44 5.06 0.12
N LEU A 74 25.15 5.67 1.08
CA LEU A 74 25.10 5.26 2.48
C LEU A 74 23.72 5.49 3.09
N CYS A 75 23.06 6.63 2.82
CA CYS A 75 21.67 6.86 3.22
C CYS A 75 20.76 5.73 2.73
N ALA A 76 20.85 5.33 1.45
CA ALA A 76 20.05 4.22 0.92
C ALA A 76 20.33 2.89 1.63
N LEU A 77 21.60 2.57 1.90
CA LEU A 77 21.99 1.35 2.63
C LEU A 77 21.55 1.38 4.10
N PHE A 78 21.60 2.54 4.74
CA PHE A 78 21.13 2.71 6.12
C PHE A 78 19.61 2.60 6.22
N VAL A 79 18.85 3.15 5.26
CA VAL A 79 17.41 2.90 5.17
C VAL A 79 17.11 1.41 5.14
N CYS A 80 17.82 0.63 4.30
CA CYS A 80 17.70 -0.82 4.25
C CYS A 80 17.96 -1.49 5.61
N MET A 81 18.99 -1.06 6.35
CA MET A 81 19.29 -1.61 7.68
C MET A 81 18.23 -1.25 8.71
N GLU A 82 17.72 -0.03 8.70
CA GLU A 82 16.68 0.40 9.63
C GLU A 82 15.34 -0.29 9.32
N TYR A 83 15.04 -0.59 8.04
CA TYR A 83 13.88 -1.42 7.66
C TYR A 83 13.96 -2.84 8.24
N MET A 84 15.11 -3.50 8.13
CA MET A 84 15.32 -4.83 8.72
C MET A 84 15.21 -4.84 10.24
N GLN A 85 15.52 -3.72 10.89
CA GLN A 85 15.38 -3.55 12.34
C GLN A 85 14.00 -3.00 12.74
N VAL A 86 13.11 -2.72 11.77
CA VAL A 86 11.79 -2.10 11.98
C VAL A 86 11.90 -0.77 12.75
N ASN A 87 13.00 -0.06 12.55
CA ASN A 87 13.24 1.23 13.18
C ASN A 87 12.73 2.36 12.28
N ARG A 88 11.42 2.61 12.40
CA ARG A 88 10.70 3.63 11.60
C ARG A 88 11.38 4.99 11.64
N GLN A 89 11.71 5.50 12.83
CA GLN A 89 12.23 6.86 13.01
C GLN A 89 13.55 7.06 12.26
N HIS A 90 14.53 6.17 12.44
CA HIS A 90 15.80 6.28 11.73
C HIS A 90 15.66 6.02 10.23
N SER A 91 14.81 5.06 9.83
CA SER A 91 14.60 4.78 8.40
C SER A 91 14.09 6.03 7.66
N PHE A 92 13.16 6.79 8.25
CA PHE A 92 12.69 8.04 7.63
C PHE A 92 13.70 9.16 7.76
N MET A 93 14.42 9.27 8.87
CA MET A 93 15.51 10.25 8.98
C MET A 93 16.51 10.09 7.82
N TYR A 94 17.01 8.89 7.55
CA TYR A 94 17.95 8.66 6.44
C TYR A 94 17.32 8.88 5.07
N LEU A 95 16.05 8.49 4.89
CA LEU A 95 15.33 8.67 3.63
C LEU A 95 15.11 10.16 3.31
N LEU A 96 14.64 10.94 4.30
CA LEU A 96 14.42 12.37 4.19
C LEU A 96 15.72 13.14 3.99
N GLN A 97 16.79 12.79 4.71
CA GLN A 97 18.11 13.41 4.52
C GLN A 97 18.70 13.09 3.15
N GLY A 98 18.56 11.85 2.67
CA GLY A 98 18.98 11.49 1.32
C GLY A 98 18.20 12.25 0.25
N ARG A 99 16.89 12.42 0.43
CA ARG A 99 16.05 13.25 -0.47
C ARG A 99 16.45 14.73 -0.44
N LYS A 100 16.74 15.29 0.73
CA LYS A 100 17.26 16.66 0.87
C LYS A 100 18.61 16.84 0.18
N LEU A 101 19.52 15.88 0.34
CA LEU A 101 20.82 15.91 -0.31
C LEU A 101 20.69 15.80 -1.84
N LEU A 102 19.83 14.91 -2.35
CA LEU A 102 19.52 14.84 -3.78
C LEU A 102 18.98 16.17 -4.32
N HIS A 103 18.04 16.78 -3.60
CA HIS A 103 17.42 18.05 -3.99
C HIS A 103 18.44 19.19 -4.08
N ASN A 104 19.36 19.25 -3.12
CA ASN A 104 20.38 20.31 -3.02
C ASN A 104 21.63 20.03 -3.87
N SER A 105 21.71 18.90 -4.58
CA SER A 105 22.87 18.54 -5.39
C SER A 105 22.87 19.31 -6.72
N THR A 106 23.25 20.59 -6.67
CA THR A 106 23.24 21.52 -7.82
C THR A 106 24.55 21.55 -8.60
N SER A 107 25.69 21.23 -7.96
CA SER A 107 27.01 21.22 -8.58
C SER A 107 27.55 19.78 -8.69
N LEU A 108 27.11 19.07 -9.73
CA LEU A 108 27.54 17.70 -10.02
C LEU A 108 28.35 17.68 -11.32
N THR A 109 29.45 16.94 -11.34
CA THR A 109 30.09 16.60 -12.62
C THR A 109 29.14 15.73 -13.45
N ARG A 110 29.32 15.72 -14.78
CA ARG A 110 28.45 14.97 -15.70
C ARG A 110 28.38 13.46 -15.34
N SER A 111 29.52 12.86 -15.00
CA SER A 111 29.58 11.45 -14.60
C SER A 111 28.87 11.18 -13.28
N GLN A 112 29.01 12.05 -12.29
CA GLN A 112 28.29 11.94 -11.02
C GLN A 112 26.78 12.12 -11.21
N HIS A 113 26.39 13.08 -12.05
CA HIS A 113 25.00 13.34 -12.39
C HIS A 113 24.35 12.09 -13.01
N ASP A 114 24.99 11.48 -14.01
CA ASP A 114 24.46 10.27 -14.66
C ASP A 114 24.36 9.09 -13.69
N LEU A 115 25.37 8.90 -12.84
CA LEU A 115 25.37 7.85 -11.82
C LEU A 115 24.26 8.05 -10.78
N ILE A 116 24.06 9.28 -10.29
CA ILE A 116 23.01 9.60 -9.33
C ILE A 116 21.63 9.41 -9.98
N ARG A 117 21.42 9.98 -11.17
CA ARG A 117 20.18 9.90 -11.93
C ARG A 117 19.76 8.47 -12.23
N GLN A 118 20.70 7.59 -12.59
CA GLN A 118 20.38 6.22 -13.00
C GLN A 118 20.38 5.20 -11.85
N ALA A 119 21.29 5.33 -10.87
CA ALA A 119 21.48 4.28 -9.86
C ALA A 119 20.93 4.64 -8.48
N VAL A 120 20.87 5.92 -8.13
CA VAL A 120 20.56 6.37 -6.76
C VAL A 120 19.15 6.95 -6.68
N ALA A 121 18.81 7.90 -7.55
CA ALA A 121 17.50 8.55 -7.55
C ALA A 121 16.34 7.54 -7.61
N PRO A 122 16.36 6.49 -8.46
CA PRO A 122 15.29 5.50 -8.49
C PRO A 122 15.11 4.73 -7.17
N VAL A 123 16.18 4.53 -6.38
CA VAL A 123 16.05 3.89 -5.06
C VAL A 123 15.25 4.78 -4.11
N PHE A 124 15.54 6.08 -4.09
CA PHE A 124 14.83 7.04 -3.26
C PHE A 124 13.37 7.24 -3.69
N ILE A 125 13.10 7.27 -5.00
CA ILE A 125 11.72 7.36 -5.52
C ILE A 125 10.95 6.09 -5.14
N ARG A 126 11.52 4.90 -5.31
CA ARG A 126 10.79 3.66 -4.98
C ARG A 126 10.54 3.49 -3.49
N SER A 127 11.47 3.93 -2.65
CA SER A 127 11.33 3.89 -1.20
C SER A 127 10.39 4.96 -0.62
N CYS A 128 9.96 5.95 -1.41
CA CYS A 128 9.13 7.05 -0.91
C CYS A 128 7.71 6.61 -0.50
N LEU A 129 7.21 5.51 -1.08
CA LEU A 129 5.87 5.00 -0.80
C LEU A 129 5.68 4.72 0.70
N ALA A 130 6.68 4.13 1.35
CA ALA A 130 6.66 3.94 2.79
C ALA A 130 6.58 5.30 3.51
N SER A 131 7.40 6.30 3.13
CA SER A 131 7.33 7.62 3.77
C SER A 131 5.94 8.24 3.76
N TYR A 132 5.27 8.28 2.61
CA TYR A 132 3.95 8.90 2.49
C TYR A 132 2.89 8.16 3.31
N VAL A 133 2.90 6.83 3.24
CA VAL A 133 2.02 5.96 4.03
C VAL A 133 2.24 6.17 5.53
N PHE A 134 3.43 6.61 5.95
CA PHE A 134 3.75 6.87 7.34
C PHE A 134 3.79 8.37 7.71
N GLY A 135 3.20 9.24 6.88
CA GLY A 135 3.05 10.68 7.15
C GLY A 135 4.32 11.52 7.00
N ALA A 136 5.40 10.97 6.45
CA ALA A 136 6.62 11.70 6.15
C ALA A 136 6.55 12.31 4.74
N LEU A 137 7.00 13.57 4.62
CA LEU A 137 7.02 14.31 3.37
C LEU A 137 8.47 14.47 2.85
N PRO A 138 8.94 13.61 1.94
CA PRO A 138 10.28 13.76 1.38
C PRO A 138 10.34 14.88 0.33
N MET A 139 11.45 15.64 0.29
CA MET A 139 11.69 16.68 -0.72
C MET A 139 11.53 16.12 -2.16
N PRO A 140 10.98 16.91 -3.11
CA PRO A 140 10.83 16.46 -4.48
C PRO A 140 12.20 16.25 -5.12
N ILE A 141 12.31 15.25 -6.01
CA ILE A 141 13.53 15.04 -6.79
C ILE A 141 13.54 16.08 -7.92
N PRO A 142 14.67 16.79 -8.13
CA PRO A 142 14.79 17.73 -9.24
C PRO A 142 14.57 17.04 -10.59
N ASP A 143 13.91 17.72 -11.53
CA ASP A 143 13.63 17.16 -12.87
C ASP A 143 14.91 16.73 -13.61
N ALA A 144 16.02 17.45 -13.39
CA ALA A 144 17.34 17.10 -13.91
C ALA A 144 17.83 15.71 -13.44
N LEU A 145 17.38 15.23 -12.29
CA LEU A 145 17.69 13.92 -11.74
C LEU A 145 16.55 12.90 -11.91
N ASN A 146 15.41 13.31 -12.48
CA ASN A 146 14.29 12.42 -12.79
C ASN A 146 14.44 11.81 -14.20
N PRO A 147 14.74 10.50 -14.33
CA PRO A 147 14.89 9.84 -15.62
C PRO A 147 13.65 9.91 -16.52
N TYR A 148 12.45 10.03 -15.94
CA TYR A 148 11.17 9.98 -16.66
C TYR A 148 10.27 11.16 -16.26
N VAL A 149 10.69 12.38 -16.64
CA VAL A 149 9.85 13.58 -16.52
C VAL A 149 8.59 13.43 -17.39
N GLU A 150 8.78 12.95 -18.62
CA GLU A 150 7.71 12.60 -19.55
C GLU A 150 7.56 11.09 -19.69
N VAL A 151 6.35 10.64 -20.03
CA VAL A 151 6.06 9.22 -20.28
C VAL A 151 6.33 8.92 -21.75
N PRO A 152 7.23 7.97 -22.07
CA PRO A 152 7.45 7.51 -23.43
C PRO A 152 6.15 7.01 -24.08
N ALA A 153 5.97 7.26 -25.38
CA ALA A 153 4.82 6.75 -26.13
C ALA A 153 4.79 5.21 -26.20
N VAL A 154 5.96 4.57 -26.17
CA VAL A 154 6.14 3.12 -26.14
C VAL A 154 7.32 2.78 -25.24
N PHE A 155 7.17 1.72 -24.43
CA PHE A 155 8.23 1.19 -23.60
C PHE A 155 9.02 0.09 -24.33
N SER A 156 10.34 0.08 -24.17
CA SER A 156 11.23 -0.98 -24.66
C SER A 156 11.15 -2.26 -23.81
N SER A 157 10.86 -2.12 -22.50
CA SER A 157 10.82 -3.22 -21.54
C SER A 157 9.88 -2.94 -20.37
N GLY A 158 9.46 -3.99 -19.67
CA GLY A 158 8.68 -3.85 -18.44
C GLY A 158 9.44 -3.11 -17.32
N TYR A 159 10.77 -3.17 -17.31
CA TYR A 159 11.60 -2.43 -16.36
C TYR A 159 11.59 -0.92 -16.64
N GLU A 160 11.61 -0.52 -17.91
CA GLU A 160 11.43 0.88 -18.29
C GLU A 160 10.05 1.38 -17.90
N ALA A 161 8.99 0.60 -18.19
CA ALA A 161 7.63 0.94 -17.79
C ALA A 161 7.52 1.10 -16.26
N ARG A 162 8.14 0.20 -15.49
CA ARG A 162 8.22 0.29 -14.04
C ARG A 162 8.91 1.59 -13.61
N ASP A 163 10.09 1.88 -14.13
CA ASP A 163 10.88 3.03 -13.69
C ASP A 163 10.23 4.36 -14.09
N ALA A 164 9.49 4.38 -15.19
CA ALA A 164 8.67 5.53 -15.61
C ALA A 164 7.42 5.75 -14.75
N PHE A 165 6.91 4.71 -14.08
CA PHE A 165 5.72 4.80 -13.24
C PHE A 165 6.00 5.49 -11.90
N TYR A 166 7.11 5.15 -11.25
CA TYR A 166 7.42 5.61 -9.89
C TYR A 166 7.47 7.15 -9.72
N PRO A 167 8.00 7.95 -10.68
CA PRO A 167 7.90 9.40 -10.60
C PRO A 167 6.45 9.93 -10.64
N ILE A 168 5.55 9.27 -11.37
CA ILE A 168 4.12 9.62 -11.41
C ILE A 168 3.49 9.33 -10.04
N LEU A 169 3.80 8.17 -9.46
CA LEU A 169 3.35 7.78 -8.13
C LEU A 169 3.87 8.74 -7.04
N ASP A 170 5.16 9.11 -7.07
CA ASP A 170 5.76 10.06 -6.15
C ASP A 170 5.02 11.41 -6.18
N ARG A 171 4.74 11.93 -7.37
CA ARG A 171 3.99 13.17 -7.57
C ARG A 171 2.54 13.05 -7.07
N CYS A 172 1.88 11.92 -7.35
CA CYS A 172 0.53 11.64 -6.87
C CYS A 172 0.44 11.65 -5.33
N LEU A 173 1.34 10.92 -4.67
CA LEU A 173 1.37 10.83 -3.21
C LEU A 173 1.77 12.15 -2.56
N ARG A 174 2.75 12.87 -3.15
CA ARG A 174 3.13 14.22 -2.69
C ARG A 174 1.97 15.20 -2.77
N PHE A 175 1.28 15.26 -3.92
CA PHE A 175 0.12 16.13 -4.12
C PHE A 175 -0.97 15.83 -3.10
N ARG A 176 -1.34 14.54 -2.95
CA ARG A 176 -2.34 14.12 -1.97
C ARG A 176 -1.97 14.52 -0.55
N HIS A 177 -0.71 14.27 -0.16
CA HIS A 177 -0.21 14.63 1.16
C HIS A 177 -0.27 16.15 1.41
N LEU A 178 0.26 16.97 0.50
CA LEU A 178 0.28 18.43 0.64
C LEU A 178 -1.12 19.03 0.62
N TYR A 179 -2.03 18.52 -0.21
CA TYR A 179 -3.43 18.96 -0.23
C TYR A 179 -4.13 18.66 1.11
N LYS A 180 -4.00 17.43 1.62
CA LYS A 180 -4.59 17.06 2.92
C LYS A 180 -3.96 17.84 4.07
N LEU A 181 -2.65 18.07 4.04
CA LEU A 181 -1.94 18.90 5.01
C LEU A 181 -2.46 20.35 5.01
N ASN A 182 -2.67 20.94 3.83
CA ASN A 182 -3.27 22.26 3.70
C ASN A 182 -4.65 22.34 4.37
N ARG A 183 -5.50 21.37 4.07
CA ARG A 183 -6.85 21.27 4.65
C ARG A 183 -6.77 21.13 6.18
N GLN A 184 -5.87 20.29 6.69
CA GLN A 184 -5.70 20.07 8.13
C GLN A 184 -5.19 21.28 8.91
N ARG A 185 -4.40 22.16 8.28
CA ARG A 185 -4.03 23.45 8.87
C ARG A 185 -5.25 24.34 9.14
N LYS A 186 -6.25 24.28 8.26
CA LYS A 186 -7.48 25.06 8.36
C LYS A 186 -8.50 24.41 9.29
N ASP A 187 -8.57 23.08 9.27
CA ASP A 187 -9.45 22.30 10.11
C ASP A 187 -8.75 21.02 10.61
N GLN A 188 -8.36 21.05 11.88
CA GLN A 188 -7.66 19.95 12.53
C GLN A 188 -8.55 18.72 12.75
N THR A 189 -9.88 18.83 12.58
CA THR A 189 -10.80 17.70 12.73
C THR A 189 -10.96 16.90 11.43
N LEU A 190 -10.33 17.30 10.33
CA LEU A 190 -10.35 16.52 9.10
C LEU A 190 -9.49 15.26 9.22
N ALA A 191 -10.09 14.12 8.86
CA ALA A 191 -9.42 12.82 8.88
C ALA A 191 -8.22 12.76 7.92
N THR A 192 -7.21 12.00 8.33
CA THR A 192 -6.09 11.62 7.45
C THR A 192 -6.47 10.43 6.56
N ASP A 193 -5.91 10.37 5.35
CA ASP A 193 -5.91 9.13 4.60
C ASP A 193 -4.93 8.15 5.24
N PHE A 194 -5.47 7.19 6.00
CA PHE A 194 -4.75 6.02 6.49
C PHE A 194 -3.41 6.35 7.21
N SER A 195 -3.49 6.70 8.51
CA SER A 195 -2.39 6.73 9.50
C SER A 195 -1.14 7.44 9.01
N TYR A 196 -0.89 8.72 9.24
CA TYR A 196 -0.45 9.31 10.50
C TYR A 196 -0.62 10.83 10.34
N ARG A 197 -1.09 11.52 11.38
CA ARG A 197 -1.10 12.99 11.37
C ARG A 197 0.31 13.48 11.06
N ALA A 198 0.44 14.33 10.05
CA ALA A 198 1.74 14.89 9.70
C ALA A 198 2.35 15.48 10.98
N PRO A 199 3.58 15.07 11.35
CA PRO A 199 4.18 15.52 12.60
C PRO A 199 4.48 17.02 12.58
N ASN A 200 4.53 17.62 11.38
CA ASN A 200 4.68 19.04 11.17
C ASN A 200 3.54 19.56 10.29
N LEU A 201 2.71 20.45 10.83
CA LEU A 201 1.67 21.14 10.06
C LEU A 201 2.24 22.35 9.29
N ASP A 202 3.41 22.86 9.67
CA ASP A 202 4.02 24.06 9.11
C ASP A 202 4.86 23.76 7.86
N GLU A 203 4.20 23.24 6.82
CA GLU A 203 4.82 23.03 5.50
C GLU A 203 4.41 24.15 4.54
N PRO A 204 5.32 25.06 4.15
CA PRO A 204 4.98 26.20 3.31
C PRO A 204 4.53 25.79 1.91
N GLU A 205 5.06 24.69 1.36
CA GLU A 205 4.68 24.19 0.03
C GLU A 205 3.20 23.78 -0.04
N ALA A 206 2.58 23.39 1.08
CA ALA A 206 1.16 23.08 1.12
C ALA A 206 0.28 24.29 0.80
N ALA A 207 0.76 25.53 0.96
CA ALA A 207 -0.01 26.74 0.65
C ALA A 207 -0.32 26.90 -0.85
N VAL A 208 0.49 26.28 -1.73
CA VAL A 208 0.27 26.29 -3.18
C VAL A 208 -1.09 25.68 -3.55
N TYR A 209 -1.54 24.69 -2.77
CA TYR A 209 -2.79 23.97 -3.01
C TYR A 209 -4.02 24.59 -2.33
N GLU A 210 -3.91 25.83 -1.84
CA GLU A 210 -5.08 26.61 -1.40
C GLU A 210 -5.96 27.02 -2.58
N ASP A 211 -5.33 27.30 -3.71
CA ASP A 211 -6.05 27.55 -4.95
C ASP A 211 -6.60 26.23 -5.50
N LEU A 212 -7.92 26.13 -5.54
CA LEU A 212 -8.62 24.96 -6.07
C LEU A 212 -8.35 24.77 -7.57
N ALA A 213 -8.13 25.83 -8.34
CA ALA A 213 -7.80 25.74 -9.75
C ALA A 213 -6.42 25.08 -9.95
N VAL A 214 -5.42 25.48 -9.16
CA VAL A 214 -4.09 24.86 -9.15
C VAL A 214 -4.19 23.39 -8.75
N SER A 215 -4.95 23.09 -7.70
CA SER A 215 -5.15 21.73 -7.22
C SER A 215 -5.85 20.83 -8.25
N ARG A 216 -6.88 21.33 -8.95
CA ARG A 216 -7.55 20.60 -10.04
C ARG A 216 -6.65 20.42 -11.26
N ALA A 217 -5.86 21.41 -11.62
CA ALA A 217 -4.89 21.31 -12.70
C ALA A 217 -3.84 20.22 -12.40
N GLU A 218 -3.33 20.17 -11.16
CA GLU A 218 -2.37 19.14 -10.73
C GLU A 218 -2.99 17.74 -10.74
N GLN A 219 -4.23 17.59 -10.23
CA GLN A 219 -4.98 16.33 -10.32
C GLN A 219 -5.11 15.86 -11.77
N GLN A 220 -5.53 16.74 -12.68
CA GLN A 220 -5.72 16.41 -14.09
C GLN A 220 -4.39 16.04 -14.77
N ALA A 221 -3.30 16.72 -14.43
CA ALA A 221 -1.97 16.42 -14.94
C ALA A 221 -1.52 15.00 -14.52
N ILE A 222 -1.73 14.63 -13.25
CA ILE A 222 -1.42 13.28 -12.75
C ILE A 222 -2.26 12.23 -13.46
N LEU A 223 -3.59 12.42 -13.56
CA LEU A 223 -4.49 11.49 -14.24
C LEU A 223 -4.14 11.31 -15.73
N SER A 224 -3.80 12.39 -16.42
CA SER A 224 -3.34 12.36 -17.82
C SER A 224 -2.06 11.56 -17.99
N ARG A 225 -1.08 11.72 -17.08
CA ARG A 225 0.16 10.94 -17.09
C ARG A 225 -0.07 9.47 -16.78
N LEU A 226 -0.97 9.14 -15.84
CA LEU A 226 -1.38 7.76 -15.56
C LEU A 226 -2.02 7.11 -16.79
N SER A 227 -2.90 7.83 -17.48
CA SER A 227 -3.54 7.37 -18.72
C SER A 227 -2.51 7.14 -19.85
N SER A 228 -1.57 8.08 -20.01
CA SER A 228 -0.47 7.96 -20.99
C SER A 228 0.40 6.74 -20.70
N TRP A 229 0.76 6.53 -19.42
CA TRP A 229 1.53 5.37 -18.99
C TRP A 229 0.78 4.07 -19.25
N HIS A 230 -0.51 4.00 -18.92
CA HIS A 230 -1.31 2.80 -19.13
C HIS A 230 -1.48 2.46 -20.62
N SER A 231 -1.61 3.49 -21.46
CA SER A 231 -1.68 3.33 -22.92
C SER A 231 -0.36 2.75 -23.46
N ALA A 232 0.78 3.34 -23.09
CA ALA A 232 2.11 2.86 -23.50
C ALA A 232 2.40 1.44 -22.96
N PHE A 233 2.00 1.15 -21.71
CA PHE A 233 2.14 -0.18 -21.12
C PHE A 233 1.25 -1.21 -21.83
N SER A 234 0.02 -0.85 -22.21
CA SER A 234 -0.89 -1.73 -22.94
C SER A 234 -0.34 -2.10 -24.32
N VAL A 235 0.31 -1.15 -25.00
CA VAL A 235 1.02 -1.42 -26.27
C VAL A 235 2.18 -2.41 -26.03
N LEU A 236 2.99 -2.20 -24.99
CA LEU A 236 4.07 -3.13 -24.63
C LEU A 236 3.52 -4.54 -24.32
N ALA A 237 2.47 -4.63 -23.50
CA ALA A 237 1.86 -5.91 -23.12
C ALA A 237 1.23 -6.63 -24.32
N ALA A 238 0.61 -5.89 -25.24
CA ALA A 238 0.02 -6.45 -26.45
C ALA A 238 1.06 -6.94 -27.47
N THR A 239 2.19 -6.24 -27.59
CA THR A 239 3.27 -6.60 -28.52
C THR A 239 4.12 -7.75 -28.01
N LYS A 240 4.25 -7.91 -26.69
CA LYS A 240 5.07 -8.95 -26.06
C LYS A 240 4.28 -9.95 -25.21
N LYS A 241 3.07 -10.34 -25.63
CA LYS A 241 2.14 -11.19 -24.86
C LYS A 241 2.71 -12.50 -24.31
N GLN A 242 3.70 -13.10 -24.97
CA GLN A 242 4.30 -14.38 -24.57
C GLN A 242 5.50 -14.22 -23.62
N ASP A 243 5.87 -12.99 -23.29
CA ASP A 243 7.14 -12.69 -22.68
C ASP A 243 7.02 -12.78 -21.14
N ALA A 244 7.91 -13.59 -20.53
CA ALA A 244 7.86 -13.92 -19.11
C ALA A 244 8.01 -12.68 -18.20
N PHE A 245 8.47 -11.54 -18.73
CA PHE A 245 8.67 -10.31 -17.95
C PHE A 245 7.38 -9.72 -17.40
N LEU A 246 6.21 -9.91 -18.03
CA LEU A 246 4.94 -9.38 -17.51
C LEU A 246 4.62 -9.95 -16.12
N TRP A 247 5.20 -11.12 -15.82
CA TRP A 247 5.10 -11.82 -14.54
C TRP A 247 6.29 -11.54 -13.61
N ALA A 248 7.19 -10.62 -13.98
CA ALA A 248 8.22 -10.16 -13.06
C ALA A 248 7.53 -9.43 -11.89
N PRO A 249 7.89 -9.72 -10.62
CA PRO A 249 7.22 -9.16 -9.45
C PRO A 249 7.08 -7.64 -9.49
N SER A 250 8.13 -6.93 -9.91
CA SER A 250 8.12 -5.47 -9.98
C SER A 250 7.18 -4.92 -11.08
N VAL A 251 6.89 -5.69 -12.13
CA VAL A 251 5.98 -5.31 -13.22
C VAL A 251 4.53 -5.59 -12.81
N ILE A 252 4.27 -6.70 -12.12
CA ILE A 252 2.98 -6.97 -11.49
C ILE A 252 2.64 -5.87 -10.48
N LEU A 253 3.63 -5.48 -9.67
CA LEU A 253 3.45 -4.46 -8.65
C LEU A 253 3.01 -3.12 -9.25
N VAL A 254 3.66 -2.61 -10.30
CA VAL A 254 3.27 -1.31 -10.89
C VAL A 254 1.89 -1.34 -11.56
N GLN A 255 1.41 -2.50 -12.03
CA GLN A 255 0.03 -2.64 -12.50
C GLN A 255 -0.99 -2.50 -11.35
N MET A 256 -0.70 -3.11 -10.20
CA MET A 256 -1.51 -2.89 -8.98
C MET A 256 -1.45 -1.42 -8.53
N LEU A 257 -0.25 -0.83 -8.52
CA LEU A 257 -0.04 0.56 -8.13
C LEU A 257 -0.76 1.54 -9.06
N TYR A 258 -0.91 1.21 -10.34
CA TYR A 258 -1.71 2.01 -11.28
C TYR A 258 -3.16 2.15 -10.79
N HIS A 259 -3.81 1.03 -10.42
CA HIS A 259 -5.17 1.09 -9.89
C HIS A 259 -5.25 1.90 -8.59
N ALA A 260 -4.31 1.70 -7.66
CA ALA A 260 -4.23 2.51 -6.44
C ALA A 260 -4.06 4.00 -6.74
N SER A 261 -3.19 4.34 -7.69
CA SER A 261 -2.90 5.73 -8.07
C SER A 261 -4.08 6.42 -8.73
N ILE A 262 -4.89 5.70 -9.51
CA ILE A 262 -6.15 6.25 -10.04
C ILE A 262 -7.10 6.61 -8.90
N ILE A 263 -7.28 5.72 -7.92
CA ILE A 263 -8.13 6.00 -6.74
C ILE A 263 -7.56 7.20 -5.99
N TRP A 264 -6.25 7.17 -5.66
CA TRP A 264 -5.60 8.23 -4.90
C TRP A 264 -5.59 9.58 -5.59
N ALA A 265 -5.42 9.64 -6.91
CA ALA A 265 -5.49 10.89 -7.64
C ALA A 265 -6.94 11.39 -7.72
N SER A 266 -7.91 10.50 -7.92
CA SER A 266 -9.31 10.90 -8.13
C SER A 266 -10.02 11.33 -6.84
N THR A 267 -9.65 10.75 -5.69
CA THR A 267 -10.29 11.02 -4.40
C THR A 267 -9.52 12.00 -3.51
N VAL A 268 -8.59 12.80 -4.07
CA VAL A 268 -7.81 13.79 -3.26
C VAL A 268 -8.72 14.76 -2.52
N PHE A 269 -9.80 15.19 -3.17
CA PHE A 269 -10.75 16.18 -2.64
C PHE A 269 -11.88 15.57 -1.80
N THR A 270 -11.97 14.26 -1.76
CA THR A 270 -13.01 13.53 -1.05
C THR A 270 -12.84 13.65 0.46
N GLU A 271 -13.96 13.86 1.15
CA GLU A 271 -14.08 13.79 2.61
C GLU A 271 -14.97 12.63 3.06
N ASN A 272 -15.94 12.23 2.23
CA ASN A 272 -16.86 11.13 2.52
C ASN A 272 -16.30 9.78 2.04
N GLU A 273 -16.45 8.75 2.85
CA GLU A 273 -16.00 7.39 2.55
C GLU A 273 -16.83 6.73 1.42
N THR A 274 -18.07 7.18 1.21
CA THR A 274 -18.96 6.75 0.12
C THR A 274 -18.42 7.00 -1.29
N GLU A 275 -17.61 8.04 -1.50
CA GLU A 275 -17.04 8.35 -2.82
C GLU A 275 -16.09 7.25 -3.33
N TYR A 276 -15.55 6.41 -2.45
CA TYR A 276 -14.73 5.26 -2.84
C TYR A 276 -15.52 4.16 -3.56
N ASP A 277 -16.85 4.15 -3.45
CA ASP A 277 -17.73 3.16 -4.09
C ASP A 277 -17.61 3.18 -5.62
N ALA A 278 -17.40 4.37 -6.20
CA ALA A 278 -17.19 4.53 -7.64
C ALA A 278 -15.97 3.75 -8.16
N TYR A 279 -15.08 3.32 -7.27
CA TYR A 279 -13.81 2.66 -7.60
C TYR A 279 -13.74 1.19 -7.16
N VAL A 280 -14.87 0.56 -6.82
CA VAL A 280 -14.91 -0.89 -6.49
C VAL A 280 -14.27 -1.75 -7.59
N GLY A 281 -14.43 -1.36 -8.86
CA GLY A 281 -13.75 -2.03 -9.98
C GLY A 281 -12.22 -1.97 -9.89
N HIS A 282 -11.65 -0.82 -9.52
CA HIS A 282 -10.20 -0.68 -9.32
C HIS A 282 -9.72 -1.47 -8.09
N PHE A 283 -10.44 -1.41 -6.97
CA PHE A 283 -10.11 -2.22 -5.79
C PHE A 283 -10.12 -3.72 -6.09
N SER A 284 -11.13 -4.19 -6.82
CA SER A 284 -11.26 -5.60 -7.21
C SER A 284 -10.13 -6.02 -8.17
N ALA A 285 -9.73 -5.15 -9.10
CA ALA A 285 -8.64 -5.42 -10.03
C ALA A 285 -7.27 -5.53 -9.34
N MET A 286 -7.07 -4.89 -8.19
CA MET A 286 -5.81 -5.00 -7.43
C MET A 286 -5.58 -6.41 -6.85
N LEU A 287 -6.64 -7.13 -6.44
CA LEU A 287 -6.51 -8.42 -5.74
C LEU A 287 -5.81 -9.53 -6.55
N PRO A 288 -6.12 -9.74 -7.85
CA PRO A 288 -5.37 -10.67 -8.69
C PRO A 288 -3.89 -10.33 -8.80
N PHE A 289 -3.54 -9.04 -8.94
CA PHE A 289 -2.14 -8.63 -8.99
C PHE A 289 -1.44 -8.84 -7.64
N CYS A 290 -2.11 -8.56 -6.52
CA CYS A 290 -1.58 -8.86 -5.19
C CYS A 290 -1.29 -10.36 -5.03
N THR A 291 -2.22 -11.21 -5.45
CA THR A 291 -2.08 -12.67 -5.37
C THR A 291 -0.94 -13.16 -6.26
N ALA A 292 -0.89 -12.70 -7.52
CA ALA A 292 0.18 -13.06 -8.44
C ALA A 292 1.57 -12.62 -7.94
N TYR A 293 1.67 -11.41 -7.38
CA TYR A 293 2.90 -10.90 -6.78
C TYR A 293 3.35 -11.81 -5.64
N LEU A 294 2.46 -12.09 -4.68
CA LEU A 294 2.73 -12.93 -3.51
C LEU A 294 3.13 -14.36 -3.90
N ASP A 295 2.49 -14.94 -4.91
CA ASP A 295 2.79 -16.29 -5.38
C ASP A 295 4.16 -16.40 -6.05
N VAL A 296 4.52 -15.41 -6.88
CA VAL A 296 5.83 -15.37 -7.56
C VAL A 296 6.95 -15.12 -6.55
N THR A 297 6.77 -14.20 -5.60
CA THR A 297 7.79 -13.90 -4.58
C THR A 297 7.97 -15.05 -3.60
N LYS A 298 6.88 -15.75 -3.23
CA LYS A 298 6.94 -16.92 -2.34
C LYS A 298 7.60 -18.14 -2.99
N SER A 299 7.33 -18.38 -4.28
CA SER A 299 7.83 -19.57 -4.98
C SER A 299 9.31 -19.47 -5.37
N GLY A 300 9.93 -18.29 -5.29
CA GLY A 300 11.31 -18.04 -5.75
C GLY A 300 11.53 -18.25 -7.27
N ALA A 301 10.47 -18.58 -8.01
CA ALA A 301 10.51 -18.93 -9.43
C ALA A 301 9.38 -18.21 -10.17
N CYS A 302 9.74 -17.43 -11.18
CA CYS A 302 8.81 -17.02 -12.23
C CYS A 302 8.30 -18.30 -12.91
N LYS A 303 7.10 -18.77 -12.54
CA LYS A 303 6.51 -19.94 -13.19
C LYS A 303 6.09 -19.54 -14.60
N LYS A 304 6.64 -20.23 -15.61
CA LYS A 304 6.07 -20.21 -16.96
C LYS A 304 4.61 -20.71 -16.94
N PRO A 305 3.78 -20.34 -17.92
CA PRO A 305 2.41 -20.84 -18.02
C PRO A 305 2.39 -22.38 -18.14
N PRO A 306 1.25 -23.04 -17.84
CA PRO A 306 1.13 -24.48 -18.01
C PRO A 306 1.29 -24.87 -19.48
N GLU A 307 2.43 -25.50 -19.82
CA GLU A 307 2.64 -26.11 -21.13
C GLU A 307 1.73 -27.34 -21.25
N GLN A 308 0.82 -27.30 -22.22
CA GLN A 308 0.05 -28.45 -22.65
C GLN A 308 1.00 -29.53 -23.17
N SER A 309 0.69 -30.78 -22.81
CA SER A 309 1.47 -31.96 -23.14
C SER A 309 1.79 -32.08 -24.62
N SER A 310 3.08 -32.18 -24.95
CA SER A 310 3.50 -32.92 -26.14
C SER A 310 4.81 -33.65 -25.88
N THR A 311 4.71 -34.97 -25.91
CA THR A 311 5.76 -35.98 -25.94
C THR A 311 6.86 -35.69 -26.98
N MET A 312 8.15 -35.78 -26.62
CA MET A 312 9.04 -36.87 -27.05
C MET A 312 10.53 -36.68 -26.67
N ARG A 313 11.13 -37.86 -26.40
CA ARG A 313 12.51 -38.29 -26.12
C ARG A 313 13.71 -37.48 -26.67
N ASN A 314 14.56 -37.08 -25.72
CA ASN A 314 15.99 -37.44 -25.54
C ASN A 314 16.92 -37.60 -26.77
N THR A 315 17.91 -36.70 -26.90
CA THR A 315 19.29 -37.09 -27.27
C THR A 315 20.31 -36.13 -26.64
N LYS A 316 21.31 -36.70 -25.97
CA LYS A 316 22.43 -36.02 -25.31
C LYS A 316 23.37 -35.38 -26.34
N SER A 317 23.77 -34.14 -26.12
CA SER A 317 25.14 -33.69 -26.43
C SER A 317 25.55 -32.54 -25.52
N ASN A 318 26.74 -32.67 -24.95
CA ASN A 318 27.33 -31.79 -23.94
C ASN A 318 27.94 -30.54 -24.58
N ILE A 319 27.47 -29.35 -24.19
CA ILE A 319 28.30 -28.14 -24.16
C ILE A 319 28.09 -27.48 -22.80
N ARG A 320 29.12 -27.55 -21.95
CA ARG A 320 29.15 -26.90 -20.63
C ARG A 320 29.45 -25.41 -20.82
N THR A 321 28.43 -24.57 -20.66
CA THR A 321 28.60 -23.15 -20.30
C THR A 321 28.13 -22.96 -18.86
N ALA A 322 29.01 -22.41 -18.02
CA ALA A 322 28.87 -22.34 -16.58
C ALA A 322 27.62 -21.57 -16.14
N GLU A 323 26.63 -22.30 -15.65
CA GLU A 323 25.57 -21.79 -14.79
C GLU A 323 26.17 -21.39 -13.43
N TRP A 324 26.00 -20.12 -13.03
CA TRP A 324 26.09 -19.72 -11.62
C TRP A 324 24.82 -20.20 -10.91
N GLY A 325 24.73 -21.52 -10.72
CA GLY A 325 23.78 -22.13 -9.80
C GLY A 325 24.22 -21.83 -8.37
N LEU A 326 23.64 -20.81 -7.75
CA LEU A 326 23.64 -20.72 -6.29
C LEU A 326 22.75 -21.87 -5.76
N PRO A 327 23.27 -22.70 -4.84
CA PRO A 327 22.62 -23.94 -4.46
C PRO A 327 21.34 -23.65 -3.67
N PHE A 328 20.23 -24.22 -4.13
CA PHE A 328 19.13 -24.77 -3.35
C PHE A 328 19.09 -24.30 -1.87
N MET A 329 18.51 -23.12 -1.61
CA MET A 329 18.05 -22.82 -0.26
C MET A 329 16.87 -23.73 0.04
N ARG A 330 17.05 -24.67 0.97
CA ARG A 330 15.93 -25.34 1.63
C ARG A 330 15.01 -24.25 2.19
N HIS A 331 13.75 -24.23 1.76
CA HIS A 331 12.72 -23.43 2.40
C HIS A 331 12.47 -24.03 3.78
N ASP A 332 13.04 -23.39 4.81
CA ASP A 332 12.64 -23.62 6.19
C ASP A 332 11.29 -22.93 6.41
N GLU A 333 10.29 -23.68 6.86
CA GLU A 333 8.95 -23.15 7.11
C GLU A 333 8.95 -22.04 8.17
N ASN A 334 10.02 -21.88 8.96
CA ASN A 334 10.16 -20.85 9.99
C ASN A 334 10.76 -19.52 9.53
N LYS A 335 11.05 -19.35 8.23
CA LYS A 335 11.74 -18.16 7.71
C LYS A 335 10.80 -16.97 7.43
N ILE A 336 11.21 -15.76 7.81
CA ILE A 336 10.57 -14.50 7.39
C ILE A 336 10.89 -14.20 5.92
N ASP A 337 9.87 -13.85 5.14
CA ASP A 337 10.01 -13.42 3.74
C ASP A 337 10.11 -11.88 3.70
N PHE A 338 11.33 -11.36 3.60
CA PHE A 338 11.63 -9.94 3.73
C PHE A 338 11.92 -9.26 2.38
N SER A 339 11.33 -8.08 2.16
CA SER A 339 11.60 -7.20 1.02
C SER A 339 11.94 -5.79 1.49
N PHE A 340 12.96 -5.15 0.88
CA PHE A 340 13.27 -3.74 1.13
C PHE A 340 12.24 -2.78 0.49
N GLU A 341 11.60 -3.22 -0.59
CA GLU A 341 10.61 -2.42 -1.32
C GLU A 341 9.23 -2.59 -0.70
N SER A 342 8.43 -1.53 -0.78
CA SER A 342 7.00 -1.59 -0.49
C SER A 342 6.33 -2.48 -1.54
N GLY A 343 5.79 -3.63 -1.12
CA GLY A 343 5.05 -4.53 -2.00
C GLY A 343 3.55 -4.31 -1.84
N VAL A 344 2.82 -5.34 -1.43
CA VAL A 344 1.35 -5.35 -1.42
C VAL A 344 0.73 -5.14 -0.03
N ILE A 345 1.49 -5.22 1.06
CA ILE A 345 0.94 -5.23 2.43
C ILE A 345 0.07 -3.99 2.71
N MET A 346 0.62 -2.80 2.47
CA MET A 346 -0.11 -1.55 2.73
C MET A 346 -1.28 -1.32 1.76
N PHE A 347 -1.27 -1.95 0.58
CA PHE A 347 -2.35 -1.86 -0.41
C PHE A 347 -3.51 -2.79 -0.08
N LEU A 348 -3.22 -3.98 0.44
CA LEU A 348 -4.24 -4.86 0.98
C LEU A 348 -4.95 -4.21 2.17
N LEU A 349 -4.20 -3.49 3.00
CA LEU A 349 -4.76 -2.67 4.06
C LEU A 349 -5.61 -1.51 3.53
N PHE A 350 -5.13 -0.80 2.50
CA PHE A 350 -5.91 0.24 1.83
C PHE A 350 -7.22 -0.30 1.24
N ILE A 351 -7.20 -1.47 0.57
CA ILE A 351 -8.40 -2.15 0.08
C ILE A 351 -9.34 -2.48 1.25
N ALA A 352 -8.82 -3.10 2.31
CA ALA A 352 -9.60 -3.51 3.47
C ALA A 352 -10.20 -2.32 4.23
N ALA A 353 -9.53 -1.17 4.26
CA ALA A 353 -10.01 0.02 4.97
C ALA A 353 -10.98 0.85 4.13
N LYS A 354 -10.67 1.09 2.84
CA LYS A 354 -11.40 2.08 2.02
C LYS A 354 -12.45 1.48 1.10
N CYS A 355 -12.31 0.26 0.60
CA CYS A 355 -13.38 -0.36 -0.18
C CYS A 355 -14.60 -0.61 0.72
N ARG A 356 -15.84 -0.34 0.27
CA ARG A 356 -17.06 -0.62 1.04
C ARG A 356 -17.72 -1.97 0.69
N HIS A 357 -17.19 -2.68 -0.30
CA HIS A 357 -17.70 -3.97 -0.76
C HIS A 357 -17.13 -5.14 0.06
N SER A 358 -17.97 -5.79 0.87
CA SER A 358 -17.57 -6.82 1.87
C SER A 358 -16.63 -7.91 1.31
N ARG A 359 -16.99 -8.53 0.17
CA ARG A 359 -16.17 -9.61 -0.42
C ARG A 359 -14.75 -9.17 -0.80
N VAL A 360 -14.60 -7.97 -1.37
CA VAL A 360 -13.28 -7.44 -1.81
C VAL A 360 -12.39 -7.16 -0.60
N ARG A 361 -12.98 -6.60 0.46
CA ARG A 361 -12.26 -6.32 1.71
C ARG A 361 -11.82 -7.60 2.42
N ASN A 362 -12.74 -8.56 2.56
CA ASN A 362 -12.45 -9.81 3.24
C ASN A 362 -11.38 -10.61 2.49
N ALA A 363 -11.41 -10.62 1.15
CA ALA A 363 -10.35 -11.20 0.35
C ALA A 363 -8.98 -10.53 0.60
N ALA A 364 -8.94 -9.21 0.79
CA ALA A 364 -7.70 -8.51 1.12
C ALA A 364 -7.17 -8.91 2.52
N VAL A 365 -8.06 -9.01 3.51
CA VAL A 365 -7.74 -9.45 4.87
C VAL A 365 -7.24 -10.91 4.88
N GLU A 366 -7.91 -11.80 4.13
CA GLU A 366 -7.52 -13.20 3.97
C GLU A 366 -6.13 -13.34 3.35
N LEU A 367 -5.80 -12.54 2.33
CA LEU A 367 -4.46 -12.52 1.75
C LEU A 367 -3.40 -12.09 2.77
N LEU A 368 -3.68 -11.09 3.60
CA LEU A 368 -2.74 -10.68 4.66
C LEU A 368 -2.50 -11.81 5.67
N PHE A 369 -3.54 -12.52 6.10
CA PHE A 369 -3.38 -13.68 6.98
C PHE A 369 -2.65 -14.84 6.30
N LYS A 370 -2.96 -15.14 5.03
CA LYS A 370 -2.35 -16.22 4.26
C LYS A 370 -0.83 -16.04 4.10
N TYR A 371 -0.35 -14.80 4.03
CA TYR A 371 1.07 -14.46 3.92
C TYR A 371 1.58 -13.72 5.17
N SER A 372 1.09 -14.07 6.36
CA SER A 372 1.39 -13.40 7.64
C SER A 372 2.89 -13.29 7.98
N LYS A 373 3.73 -14.20 7.46
CA LYS A 373 5.19 -14.20 7.65
C LYS A 373 5.95 -13.20 6.76
N ARG A 374 5.24 -12.51 5.88
CA ARG A 374 5.84 -11.56 4.94
C ARG A 374 6.09 -10.23 5.63
N GLN A 375 7.27 -9.68 5.37
CA GLN A 375 7.66 -8.35 5.81
C GLN A 375 8.14 -7.53 4.62
N GLU A 376 7.57 -6.34 4.46
CA GLU A 376 7.94 -5.40 3.40
C GLU A 376 8.33 -4.10 4.08
N ASN A 377 9.57 -3.66 3.91
CA ASN A 377 10.16 -2.55 4.67
C ASN A 377 9.94 -2.73 6.19
N ILE A 378 9.25 -1.80 6.83
CA ILE A 378 8.82 -1.84 8.24
C ILE A 378 7.42 -2.45 8.43
N SER A 379 6.70 -2.75 7.36
CA SER A 379 5.35 -3.31 7.40
C SER A 379 5.38 -4.83 7.53
N SER A 380 4.73 -5.36 8.56
CA SER A 380 4.49 -6.80 8.75
C SER A 380 3.09 -7.18 8.27
N ALA A 381 2.97 -8.27 7.52
CA ALA A 381 1.68 -8.78 7.06
C ALA A 381 0.82 -9.28 8.23
N SER A 382 1.40 -9.89 9.27
CA SER A 382 0.66 -10.35 10.45
C SER A 382 -0.02 -9.20 11.19
N PHE A 383 0.76 -8.18 11.54
CA PHE A 383 0.26 -6.98 12.22
C PHE A 383 -0.75 -6.25 11.35
N THR A 384 -0.48 -6.15 10.04
CA THR A 384 -1.41 -5.52 9.09
C THR A 384 -2.72 -6.30 8.95
N ALA A 385 -2.68 -7.63 8.98
CA ALA A 385 -3.87 -8.48 8.98
C ALA A 385 -4.72 -8.24 10.24
N TYR A 386 -4.07 -8.15 11.40
CA TYR A 386 -4.73 -7.82 12.66
C TYR A 386 -5.44 -6.46 12.57
N LEU A 387 -4.74 -5.41 12.13
CA LEU A 387 -5.30 -4.07 11.95
C LEU A 387 -6.49 -4.08 10.98
N ALA A 388 -6.33 -4.70 9.81
CA ALA A 388 -7.36 -4.75 8.79
C ALA A 388 -8.61 -5.52 9.28
N SER A 389 -8.41 -6.67 9.93
CA SER A 389 -9.50 -7.44 10.54
C SER A 389 -10.22 -6.64 11.62
N ARG A 390 -9.47 -5.93 12.48
CA ARG A 390 -10.05 -5.11 13.54
C ARG A 390 -10.89 -3.98 12.97
N TRP A 391 -10.35 -3.29 11.97
CA TRP A 391 -11.04 -2.24 11.22
C TRP A 391 -12.38 -2.72 10.66
N VAL A 392 -12.37 -3.82 9.90
CA VAL A 392 -13.58 -4.40 9.29
C VAL A 392 -14.60 -4.79 10.37
N LYS A 393 -14.16 -5.45 11.45
CA LYS A 393 -15.05 -5.89 12.54
C LYS A 393 -15.75 -4.72 13.25
N MET A 394 -15.05 -3.61 13.48
CA MET A 394 -15.62 -2.44 14.16
C MET A 394 -16.66 -1.73 13.30
N GLU A 395 -16.42 -1.62 11.99
CA GLU A 395 -17.42 -1.08 11.06
C GLU A 395 -18.67 -1.98 11.01
N MET A 396 -18.48 -3.30 10.90
CA MET A 396 -19.58 -4.28 10.91
C MET A 396 -20.38 -4.26 12.22
N ALA A 397 -19.72 -4.16 13.38
CA ALA A 397 -20.39 -4.04 14.67
C ALA A 397 -21.29 -2.79 14.72
N ALA A 398 -20.82 -1.67 14.17
CA ALA A 398 -21.62 -0.45 14.11
C ALA A 398 -22.84 -0.59 13.18
N VAL A 399 -22.72 -1.30 12.05
CA VAL A 399 -23.87 -1.62 11.18
C VAL A 399 -24.92 -2.42 11.95
N ARG A 400 -24.50 -3.46 12.69
CA ARG A 400 -25.41 -4.29 13.50
C ARG A 400 -26.14 -3.46 14.55
N ILE A 401 -25.44 -2.56 15.24
CA ILE A 401 -26.04 -1.65 16.24
C ILE A 401 -27.02 -0.69 15.56
N SER A 402 -26.66 -0.10 14.42
CA SER A 402 -27.53 0.83 13.68
C SER A 402 -28.83 0.15 13.22
N ASN A 403 -28.74 -1.09 12.73
CA ASN A 403 -29.90 -1.88 12.32
C ASN A 403 -30.79 -2.30 13.50
N GLN A 404 -30.24 -2.49 14.70
CA GLN A 404 -31.03 -2.76 15.91
C GLN A 404 -31.85 -1.54 16.33
N HIS A 405 -31.32 -0.33 16.17
CA HIS A 405 -32.04 0.92 16.49
C HIS A 405 -33.09 1.31 15.43
N HIS A 406 -32.98 0.80 14.20
CA HIS A 406 -33.95 1.02 13.12
C HIS A 406 -35.08 -0.02 13.06
N LYS A 407 -35.09 -1.05 13.92
CA LYS A 407 -36.31 -1.87 14.07
C LYS A 407 -37.42 -0.95 14.58
N PRO A 408 -38.57 -0.83 13.88
CA PRO A 408 -39.67 -0.03 14.39
C PRO A 408 -40.03 -0.60 15.76
N GLN A 409 -39.97 0.24 16.79
CA GLN A 409 -40.64 -0.07 18.05
C GLN A 409 -42.07 -0.41 17.66
N SER A 410 -42.48 -1.67 17.85
CA SER A 410 -43.89 -2.02 17.81
C SER A 410 -44.54 -1.22 18.93
N ARG A 411 -45.02 -0.02 18.61
CA ARG A 411 -46.09 0.59 19.38
C ARG A 411 -47.20 -0.45 19.33
N PHE A 412 -47.44 -1.08 20.47
CA PHE A 412 -48.71 -1.72 20.74
C PHE A 412 -49.77 -0.64 20.57
N SER A 413 -50.28 -0.50 19.35
CA SER A 413 -51.54 0.19 19.12
C SER A 413 -52.60 -0.72 19.72
N GLN A 414 -53.02 -0.39 20.94
CA GLN A 414 -54.30 -0.86 21.47
C GLN A 414 -55.39 -0.28 20.56
N HIS A 415 -55.77 -1.03 19.53
CA HIS A 415 -57.06 -0.82 18.87
C HIS A 415 -58.13 -1.47 19.75
N PRO A 416 -59.20 -0.75 20.12
CA PRO A 416 -60.32 -1.35 20.83
C PRO A 416 -61.00 -2.38 19.94
N GLU A 417 -61.34 -3.51 20.55
CA GLU A 417 -62.06 -4.63 19.96
C GLU A 417 -63.30 -4.15 19.18
N PHE A 418 -63.40 -4.54 17.91
CA PHE A 418 -64.63 -4.40 17.13
C PHE A 418 -65.21 -5.81 16.96
N GLU A 419 -66.39 -6.04 17.54
CA GLU A 419 -67.13 -7.29 17.43
C GLU A 419 -67.55 -7.59 15.96
N PRO A 420 -67.58 -8.87 15.55
CA PRO A 420 -67.99 -9.25 14.21
C PRO A 420 -69.53 -9.29 14.09
N GLY A 421 -70.09 -8.42 13.23
CA GLY A 421 -71.48 -8.49 12.77
C GLY A 421 -71.70 -9.59 11.71
N PRO A 422 -72.94 -10.07 11.52
CA PRO A 422 -73.23 -11.34 10.86
C PRO A 422 -73.16 -11.28 9.33
N ALA A 423 -72.87 -12.45 8.76
CA ALA A 423 -72.70 -12.71 7.34
C ALA A 423 -74.02 -12.68 6.53
N GLU A 424 -73.96 -12.14 5.31
CA GLU A 424 -74.95 -12.38 4.24
C GLU A 424 -74.27 -12.55 2.85
N PRO A 425 -74.93 -13.22 1.88
CA PRO A 425 -74.30 -14.12 0.89
C PRO A 425 -74.10 -13.50 -0.53
N PRO A 426 -73.54 -14.23 -1.53
CA PRO A 426 -72.83 -13.63 -2.66
C PRO A 426 -73.72 -13.32 -3.86
N LEU A 427 -73.37 -12.29 -4.64
CA LEU A 427 -73.97 -12.00 -5.94
C LEU A 427 -72.92 -11.85 -7.05
N HIS A 428 -73.33 -12.39 -8.20
CA HIS A 428 -72.56 -12.81 -9.38
C HIS A 428 -72.00 -11.69 -10.26
N CYS A 429 -70.97 -12.09 -11.02
CA CYS A 429 -70.27 -11.42 -12.11
C CYS A 429 -71.15 -10.81 -13.22
N THR A 430 -70.67 -9.73 -13.85
CA THR A 430 -70.75 -9.54 -15.32
C THR A 430 -69.46 -8.88 -15.85
N GLU A 431 -69.10 -9.29 -17.06
CA GLU A 431 -67.85 -9.10 -17.78
C GLU A 431 -67.75 -7.76 -18.53
N GLY A 432 -66.53 -7.34 -18.90
CA GLY A 432 -66.28 -6.19 -19.78
C GLY A 432 -64.79 -5.84 -20.00
N THR A 433 -64.16 -6.58 -20.90
CA THR A 433 -62.80 -6.57 -21.51
C THR A 433 -62.33 -5.17 -22.03
N THR A 434 -61.06 -4.74 -22.19
CA THR A 434 -59.76 -5.36 -22.60
C THR A 434 -58.51 -4.49 -22.25
N ALA A 435 -57.46 -5.14 -21.70
CA ALA A 435 -55.99 -5.15 -21.96
C ALA A 435 -55.20 -3.86 -22.36
N ARG A 436 -53.96 -3.59 -21.91
CA ARG A 436 -52.77 -4.44 -21.69
C ARG A 436 -51.78 -3.85 -20.65
N SER A 437 -51.35 -4.65 -19.67
CA SER A 437 -50.09 -4.50 -18.93
C SER A 437 -49.65 -5.88 -18.40
N ALA A 438 -48.33 -6.01 -18.20
CA ALA A 438 -47.60 -7.03 -17.46
C ALA A 438 -47.35 -8.40 -18.12
N ASN A 439 -46.11 -8.55 -18.61
CA ASN A 439 -45.41 -9.83 -18.66
C ASN A 439 -45.02 -10.25 -17.24
N ASN A 440 -45.49 -11.42 -16.83
CA ASN A 440 -45.02 -12.17 -15.68
C ASN A 440 -43.70 -12.87 -16.01
N ILE A 441 -42.65 -12.63 -15.23
CA ILE A 441 -41.70 -13.69 -14.86
C ILE A 441 -41.65 -13.70 -13.34
N ALA A 442 -42.04 -14.84 -12.78
CA ALA A 442 -42.17 -15.08 -11.36
C ALA A 442 -40.81 -14.96 -10.65
N VAL A 443 -40.74 -14.12 -9.63
CA VAL A 443 -39.72 -14.19 -8.58
C VAL A 443 -40.27 -15.15 -7.51
N PRO A 444 -39.55 -16.21 -7.12
CA PRO A 444 -40.02 -17.09 -6.07
C PRO A 444 -40.01 -16.35 -4.73
N LYS A 445 -41.15 -16.37 -4.02
CA LYS A 445 -41.25 -16.02 -2.61
C LYS A 445 -40.31 -16.92 -1.81
N ALA A 446 -39.32 -16.32 -1.15
CA ALA A 446 -38.58 -16.95 -0.07
C ALA A 446 -39.19 -16.50 1.26
N ASP A 447 -40.17 -17.27 1.74
CA ASP A 447 -40.52 -17.30 3.15
C ASP A 447 -39.54 -18.27 3.85
N GLY A 448 -38.62 -17.74 4.66
CA GLY A 448 -37.62 -18.51 5.42
C GLY A 448 -36.61 -17.62 6.18
N PRO A 449 -36.09 -18.06 7.33
CA PRO A 449 -35.87 -17.19 8.51
C PRO A 449 -34.54 -16.43 8.50
N ASN A 450 -34.55 -15.20 9.02
CA ASN A 450 -33.40 -14.41 9.45
C ASN A 450 -32.13 -14.55 8.58
N ALA A 451 -32.03 -13.76 7.49
CA ALA A 451 -30.72 -13.41 6.97
C ALA A 451 -29.90 -12.80 8.12
N GLU A 452 -28.77 -13.42 8.47
CA GLU A 452 -27.85 -12.83 9.42
C GLU A 452 -27.46 -11.42 8.92
N PRO A 453 -27.30 -10.43 9.80
CA PRO A 453 -26.98 -9.06 9.40
C PRO A 453 -25.70 -8.94 8.55
N ASP A 454 -24.86 -9.99 8.51
CA ASP A 454 -23.67 -10.08 7.66
C ASP A 454 -23.99 -10.23 6.15
N ASP A 455 -25.12 -10.84 5.78
CA ASP A 455 -25.52 -10.98 4.36
C ASP A 455 -26.15 -9.69 3.80
N ALA A 456 -26.88 -8.92 4.62
CA ALA A 456 -27.46 -7.64 4.20
C ALA A 456 -26.37 -6.55 3.96
N ALA A 457 -25.29 -6.56 4.74
CA ALA A 457 -24.13 -5.69 4.51
C ALA A 457 -23.30 -6.12 3.29
N ALA A 458 -23.44 -7.37 2.83
CA ALA A 458 -22.78 -7.87 1.63
C ALA A 458 -23.38 -7.29 0.34
N GLU A 459 -24.63 -6.83 0.36
CA GLU A 459 -25.37 -6.33 -0.82
C GLU A 459 -25.53 -4.80 -0.86
N PHE A 460 -25.60 -4.12 0.32
CA PHE A 460 -25.87 -2.67 0.40
C PHE A 460 -24.70 -1.77 0.81
N GLY A 461 -23.52 -2.34 1.10
CA GLY A 461 -22.34 -1.58 1.54
C GLY A 461 -22.46 -1.03 2.97
N ILE A 462 -21.33 -0.61 3.56
CA ILE A 462 -21.30 -0.10 4.95
C ILE A 462 -21.75 1.36 5.00
N PRO A 463 -22.83 1.75 5.71
CA PRO A 463 -23.26 3.15 5.81
C PRO A 463 -22.13 4.11 6.24
N GLU A 464 -22.15 5.34 5.74
CA GLU A 464 -21.12 6.37 6.01
C GLU A 464 -20.86 6.54 7.51
N GLN A 465 -21.91 6.65 8.32
CA GLN A 465 -21.83 6.82 9.77
C GLN A 465 -21.22 5.62 10.51
N CYS A 466 -21.09 4.46 9.87
CA CYS A 466 -20.47 3.28 10.47
C CYS A 466 -18.98 3.17 10.14
N ARG A 467 -18.47 3.99 9.21
CA ARG A 467 -17.11 3.94 8.71
C ARG A 467 -16.11 4.46 9.71
N ILE A 468 -14.93 3.85 9.72
CA ILE A 468 -13.78 4.42 10.41
C ILE A 468 -13.10 5.36 9.44
N SER A 469 -12.79 6.57 9.90
CA SER A 469 -12.15 7.59 9.08
C SER A 469 -10.63 7.47 9.10
N GLU A 470 -10.05 7.16 10.26
CA GLU A 470 -8.59 7.06 10.43
C GLU A 470 -8.19 6.09 11.55
N ILE A 471 -6.93 5.64 11.50
CA ILE A 471 -6.25 4.92 12.58
C ILE A 471 -4.94 5.61 12.89
N LEU A 472 -4.56 5.66 14.17
CA LEU A 472 -3.26 6.09 14.63
C LEU A 472 -2.57 4.91 15.33
N VAL A 473 -1.31 4.67 14.98
CA VAL A 473 -0.55 3.54 15.55
C VAL A 473 0.71 4.07 16.24
N GLU A 474 0.62 4.23 17.55
CA GLU A 474 1.68 4.81 18.38
C GLU A 474 2.50 3.72 19.07
N ARG A 475 3.81 3.97 19.21
CA ARG A 475 4.65 3.09 20.03
C ARG A 475 4.46 3.49 21.49
N GLU A 476 3.91 2.60 22.30
CA GLU A 476 3.71 2.85 23.71
C GLU A 476 4.98 2.54 24.51
N ASN A 477 5.62 1.39 24.25
CA ASN A 477 6.89 1.03 24.85
C ASN A 477 7.70 0.07 23.95
N SER A 478 8.71 -0.60 24.52
CA SER A 478 9.56 -1.54 23.78
C SER A 478 8.84 -2.84 23.36
N ARG A 479 7.68 -3.14 23.95
CA ARG A 479 6.92 -4.39 23.80
C ARG A 479 5.45 -4.20 23.39
N SER A 480 4.90 -3.00 23.34
CA SER A 480 3.51 -2.73 22.92
C SER A 480 3.37 -1.53 21.99
N MET A 481 2.28 -1.57 21.21
CA MET A 481 1.77 -0.47 20.39
C MET A 481 0.37 -0.10 20.84
N ARG A 482 0.03 1.18 20.75
CA ARG A 482 -1.29 1.73 21.00
C ARG A 482 -1.98 2.01 19.67
N LEU A 483 -3.17 1.46 19.49
CA LEU A 483 -3.97 1.59 18.28
C LEU A 483 -5.20 2.44 18.58
N ILE A 484 -5.32 3.56 17.90
CA ILE A 484 -6.41 4.51 18.09
C ILE A 484 -7.24 4.55 16.81
N PHE A 485 -8.44 4.03 16.83
CA PHE A 485 -9.38 4.09 15.72
C PHE A 485 -10.32 5.27 15.94
N VAL A 486 -10.53 6.06 14.89
CA VAL A 486 -11.37 7.25 14.95
C VAL A 486 -12.46 7.15 13.90
N ARG A 487 -13.70 7.29 14.33
CA ARG A 487 -14.88 7.49 13.48
C ARG A 487 -15.37 8.92 13.66
N ARG A 488 -15.67 9.58 12.55
CA ARG A 488 -16.23 10.93 12.52
C ARG A 488 -17.66 10.84 12.00
N HIS A 489 -18.63 11.33 12.76
CA HIS A 489 -20.05 11.21 12.41
C HIS A 489 -20.54 12.35 11.52
N ASN A 490 -20.01 13.57 11.73
CA ASN A 490 -20.39 14.71 10.93
C ASN A 490 -19.32 15.82 10.99
N ALA A 491 -18.94 16.40 9.85
CA ALA A 491 -17.96 17.49 9.80
C ALA A 491 -18.47 18.78 10.49
N LEU A 492 -19.79 18.91 10.67
CA LEU A 492 -20.43 20.13 11.19
C LEU A 492 -20.52 20.20 12.72
N ASP A 493 -20.55 19.06 13.44
CA ASP A 493 -20.67 19.05 14.91
C ASP A 493 -19.37 18.60 15.62
N ASN A 494 -18.34 18.25 14.86
CA ASN A 494 -17.06 17.72 15.36
C ASN A 494 -17.18 16.53 16.32
N SER A 495 -18.29 15.79 16.30
CA SER A 495 -18.44 14.58 17.09
C SER A 495 -17.58 13.45 16.51
N MET A 496 -16.80 12.83 17.40
CA MET A 496 -15.90 11.73 17.07
C MET A 496 -16.01 10.62 18.10
N GLU A 497 -16.03 9.38 17.62
CA GLU A 497 -15.85 8.19 18.45
C GLU A 497 -14.41 7.73 18.33
N ILE A 498 -13.77 7.54 19.49
CA ILE A 498 -12.38 7.09 19.58
C ILE A 498 -12.37 5.76 20.32
N TRP A 499 -11.80 4.73 19.69
CA TRP A 499 -11.47 3.47 20.34
C TRP A 499 -9.96 3.35 20.45
N ASP A 500 -9.51 2.93 21.62
CA ASP A 500 -8.09 2.81 21.94
C ASP A 500 -7.82 1.42 22.49
N GLU A 501 -6.85 0.72 21.91
CA GLU A 501 -6.39 -0.58 22.38
C GLU A 501 -4.86 -0.68 22.39
N VAL A 502 -4.33 -1.30 23.42
CA VAL A 502 -2.90 -1.60 23.55
C VAL A 502 -2.67 -3.06 23.14
N VAL A 503 -1.78 -3.26 22.17
CA VAL A 503 -1.49 -4.56 21.56
C VAL A 503 0.01 -4.87 21.70
N PRO A 504 0.39 -6.08 22.14
CA PRO A 504 1.78 -6.48 22.23
C PRO A 504 2.42 -6.61 20.83
N LEU A 505 3.66 -6.17 20.69
CA LEU A 505 4.46 -6.22 19.44
C LEU A 505 4.68 -7.64 18.90
N ASN A 506 4.46 -8.67 19.73
CA ASN A 506 4.69 -10.08 19.40
C ASN A 506 3.40 -10.85 19.04
N SER A 507 2.27 -10.16 18.81
CA SER A 507 0.98 -10.81 18.51
C SER A 507 0.71 -11.07 17.03
#